data_AF-A0A6J6SYQ3-F1
#
_entry.id   AF-A0A6J6SYQ3-F1
#
_cell.length_a   1.000
_cell.length_b   1.000
_cell.length_c   1.000
_cell.angle_alpha   90.00
_cell.angle_beta   90.00
_cell.angle_gamma   90.00
#
_symmetry.space_group_name_H-M   'P 1'
#
loop_
_entity.id
_entity.type
_entity.pdbx_description
1 polymer ?
#
loop_
_entity_poly.entity_id
_entity_poly.type
_entity_poly.pdbx_seq_one_letter_code
_entity_poly.pdbx_strand_id
1 'polypeptide(L)'
;MLYENDPGGFGPGVVPFLRTRLAVVSNPGKRPFWMHQLVEYILGGALVATGLQSPQPFVPSVLGAFILLYAASTRGALSAFRLIDRRVHKVGDPVLVLVEIAAGLQPWVSVDNGTRFIIVAIAAVHAVVWWGSSFTQRERRARAAAGEPGDRSTEIGKKAGRAVGSGVNMVRKAQAARAARR
;
A
#
# COMPACT_ATOMS: atom_id res chain seq x y z
N MET A 1 -27.90 49.96 43.57
CA MET A 1 -28.63 49.37 44.72
C MET A 1 -29.82 48.65 44.13
N LEU A 2 -29.99 47.33 44.19
CA LEU A 2 -29.41 46.30 45.05
C LEU A 2 -29.08 45.05 44.20
N TYR A 3 -28.05 44.34 44.66
CA TYR A 3 -27.62 43.02 44.20
C TYR A 3 -28.67 41.97 44.55
N GLU A 4 -29.02 41.11 43.60
CA GLU A 4 -29.64 39.81 43.89
C GLU A 4 -28.61 38.72 43.60
N ASN A 5 -28.34 37.94 44.65
CA ASN A 5 -27.41 36.81 44.65
C ASN A 5 -28.10 35.60 44.04
N ASP A 6 -27.52 35.02 42.99
CA ASP A 6 -27.82 33.64 42.59
C ASP A 6 -26.57 32.77 42.84
N PRO A 7 -26.62 31.81 43.78
CA PRO A 7 -25.51 30.95 44.10
C PRO A 7 -25.62 29.61 43.37
N GLY A 8 -24.63 29.33 42.53
CA GLY A 8 -24.16 27.95 42.33
C GLY A 8 -24.59 27.27 41.03
N GLY A 9 -23.59 26.88 40.24
CA GLY A 9 -23.81 25.94 39.14
C GLY A 9 -22.73 25.89 38.07
N PHE A 10 -21.44 25.94 38.43
CA PHE A 10 -20.37 25.52 37.51
C PHE A 10 -20.50 24.00 37.26
N GLY A 11 -21.20 23.63 36.18
CA GLY A 11 -21.21 22.28 35.62
C GLY A 11 -20.09 22.11 34.59
N PRO A 12 -19.28 21.03 34.64
CA PRO A 12 -18.11 20.87 33.80
C PRO A 12 -18.47 20.40 32.39
N GLY A 13 -17.94 21.11 31.40
CA GLY A 13 -17.39 20.54 30.17
C GLY A 13 -18.29 19.60 29.36
N VAL A 14 -19.04 20.17 28.42
CA VAL A 14 -19.39 19.47 27.17
C VAL A 14 -18.90 20.33 26.02
N VAL A 15 -17.61 20.20 25.70
CA VAL A 15 -17.11 20.62 24.38
C VAL A 15 -17.77 19.70 23.34
N PRO A 16 -18.52 20.23 22.37
CA PRO A 16 -18.97 19.43 21.25
C PRO A 16 -17.72 19.12 20.41
N PHE A 17 -17.14 17.95 20.63
CA PHE A 17 -16.06 17.43 19.81
C PHE A 17 -16.66 17.11 18.44
N LEU A 18 -16.69 18.13 17.56
CA LEU A 18 -17.04 18.00 16.16
C LEU A 18 -16.01 17.05 15.54
N ARG A 19 -16.32 15.76 15.60
CA ARG A 19 -15.56 14.69 14.97
C ARG A 19 -15.90 14.73 13.49
N THR A 20 -15.40 15.75 12.80
CA THR A 20 -15.34 15.79 11.35
C THR A 20 -14.44 14.63 10.95
N ARG A 21 -15.04 13.45 10.78
CA ARG A 21 -14.44 12.35 10.03
C ARG A 21 -14.32 12.89 8.62
N LEU A 22 -13.19 13.56 8.34
CA LEU A 22 -12.71 13.78 6.99
C LEU A 22 -12.72 12.40 6.35
N ALA A 23 -13.75 12.15 5.54
CA ALA A 23 -13.82 10.96 4.72
C ALA A 23 -12.50 10.90 3.97
N VAL A 24 -11.73 9.85 4.24
CA VAL A 24 -10.58 9.51 3.42
C VAL A 24 -11.14 9.37 2.01
N VAL A 25 -10.88 10.35 1.16
CA VAL A 25 -11.06 10.20 -0.28
C VAL A 25 -9.97 9.23 -0.71
N SER A 26 -10.17 7.95 -0.45
CA SER A 26 -9.52 6.89 -1.22
C SER A 26 -9.94 7.16 -2.65
N ASN A 27 -9.01 7.31 -3.59
CA ASN A 27 -9.35 7.38 -5.00
C ASN A 27 -9.97 6.03 -5.38
N PRO A 28 -11.31 5.91 -5.46
CA PRO A 28 -11.95 4.61 -5.66
C PRO A 28 -11.56 4.17 -7.08
N GLY A 29 -10.82 3.06 -7.20
CA GLY A 29 -10.42 2.49 -8.48
C GLY A 29 -8.92 2.55 -8.81
N LYS A 30 -8.07 3.24 -8.02
CA LYS A 30 -6.60 3.15 -8.24
C LYS A 30 -5.99 1.92 -7.57
N ARG A 31 -5.10 1.26 -8.32
CA ARG A 31 -4.38 0.06 -7.91
C ARG A 31 -3.43 0.37 -6.76
N PRO A 32 -3.32 -0.49 -5.72
CA PRO A 32 -2.42 -0.24 -4.62
C PRO A 32 -0.96 -0.34 -5.08
N PHE A 33 -0.09 0.48 -4.50
CA PHE A 33 1.33 0.59 -4.92
C PHE A 33 2.11 -0.74 -4.87
N TRP A 34 1.76 -1.69 -4.01
CA TRP A 34 2.44 -2.99 -4.01
C TRP A 34 2.24 -3.76 -5.32
N MET A 35 1.07 -3.61 -5.95
CA MET A 35 0.79 -4.27 -7.24
C MET A 35 1.55 -3.59 -8.37
N HIS A 36 1.76 -2.28 -8.29
CA HIS A 36 2.65 -1.55 -9.19
C HIS A 36 4.06 -2.14 -9.13
N GLN A 37 4.65 -2.25 -7.92
CA GLN A 37 5.98 -2.84 -7.74
C GLN A 37 6.07 -4.29 -8.21
N LEU A 38 5.02 -5.09 -7.98
CA LEU A 38 4.99 -6.46 -8.46
C LEU A 38 5.09 -6.52 -9.98
N VAL A 39 4.34 -5.66 -10.67
CA VAL A 39 4.39 -5.60 -12.13
C VAL A 39 5.77 -5.14 -12.59
N GLU A 40 6.37 -4.11 -11.98
CA GLU A 40 7.73 -3.69 -12.35
C GLU A 40 8.74 -4.84 -12.23
N TYR A 41 8.65 -5.67 -11.19
CA TYR A 41 9.48 -6.87 -11.09
C TYR A 41 9.23 -7.88 -12.21
N ILE A 42 7.97 -8.11 -12.59
CA ILE A 42 7.61 -9.00 -13.70
C ILE A 42 8.14 -8.43 -15.02
N LEU A 43 7.98 -7.13 -15.27
CA LEU A 43 8.44 -6.48 -16.50
C LEU A 43 9.97 -6.48 -16.58
N GLY A 44 10.66 -6.11 -15.50
CA GLY A 44 12.11 -6.16 -15.43
C GLY A 44 12.66 -7.58 -15.58
N GLY A 45 12.03 -8.56 -14.92
CA GLY A 45 12.38 -9.97 -15.04
C GLY A 45 12.13 -10.52 -16.45
N ALA A 46 11.02 -10.14 -17.08
CA ALA A 46 10.72 -10.50 -18.46
C ALA A 46 11.77 -9.94 -19.43
N LEU A 47 12.19 -8.68 -19.27
CA LEU A 47 13.25 -8.09 -20.10
C LEU A 47 14.60 -8.78 -19.91
N VAL A 48 14.98 -9.13 -18.67
CA VAL A 48 16.18 -9.94 -18.43
C VAL A 48 16.06 -11.29 -19.13
N ALA A 49 14.92 -11.98 -19.01
CA ALA A 49 14.69 -13.25 -19.67
C ALA A 49 14.72 -13.14 -21.21
N THR A 50 14.15 -12.07 -21.78
CA THR A 50 14.27 -11.75 -23.21
C THR A 50 15.72 -11.56 -23.61
N GLY A 51 16.51 -10.87 -22.79
CA GLY A 51 17.94 -10.72 -23.01
C GLY A 51 18.68 -12.07 -23.04
N LEU A 52 18.36 -12.98 -22.13
CA LEU A 52 18.95 -14.34 -22.12
C LEU A 52 18.59 -15.18 -23.35
N GLN A 53 17.52 -14.83 -24.06
CA GLN A 53 17.04 -15.52 -25.27
C GLN A 53 17.41 -14.80 -26.56
N SER A 54 17.85 -13.54 -26.50
CA SER A 54 18.16 -12.73 -27.67
C SER A 54 19.62 -12.91 -28.12
N PRO A 55 19.90 -12.96 -29.43
CA PRO A 55 21.26 -12.88 -29.95
C PRO A 55 21.94 -11.53 -29.63
N GLN A 56 21.17 -10.50 -29.26
CA GLN A 56 21.64 -9.17 -28.88
C GLN A 56 21.19 -8.85 -27.44
N PRO A 57 21.82 -9.51 -26.44
CA PRO A 57 21.30 -9.55 -25.07
C PRO A 57 21.47 -8.23 -24.31
N PHE A 58 22.37 -7.36 -24.76
CA PHE A 58 22.86 -6.22 -23.97
C PHE A 58 21.73 -5.24 -23.59
N VAL A 59 20.99 -4.73 -24.57
CA VAL A 59 19.92 -3.75 -24.35
C VAL A 59 18.80 -4.29 -23.44
N PRO A 60 18.13 -5.42 -23.76
CA PRO A 60 17.07 -5.94 -22.91
C PRO A 60 17.57 -6.36 -21.51
N SER A 61 18.78 -6.92 -21.39
CA SER A 61 19.31 -7.34 -20.07
C SER A 61 19.60 -6.14 -19.17
N VAL A 62 20.26 -5.10 -19.69
CA VAL A 62 20.59 -3.90 -18.91
C VAL A 62 19.32 -3.16 -18.53
N LEU A 63 18.37 -3.01 -19.47
CA LEU A 63 17.10 -2.34 -19.21
C LEU A 63 16.28 -3.10 -18.16
N GLY A 64 16.19 -4.43 -18.29
CA GLY A 64 15.50 -5.28 -17.32
C GLY A 64 16.14 -5.23 -15.93
N ALA A 65 17.47 -5.34 -15.85
CA ALA A 65 18.21 -5.21 -14.59
C ALA A 65 18.01 -3.84 -13.94
N PHE A 66 17.96 -2.78 -14.74
CA PHE A 66 17.71 -1.43 -14.25
C PHE A 66 16.30 -1.29 -13.66
N ILE A 67 15.26 -1.82 -14.33
CA ILE A 67 13.88 -1.82 -13.80
C ILE A 67 13.79 -2.63 -12.51
N LEU A 68 14.42 -3.81 -12.44
CA LEU A 68 14.47 -4.63 -11.22
C LEU A 68 15.11 -3.88 -10.06
N LEU A 69 16.26 -3.23 -10.30
CA LEU A 69 16.97 -2.47 -9.28
C LEU A 69 16.17 -1.24 -8.84
N TYR A 70 15.50 -0.58 -9.77
CA TYR A 70 14.64 0.56 -9.48
C TYR A 70 13.44 0.16 -8.60
N ALA A 71 12.72 -0.89 -8.99
CA ALA A 71 11.60 -1.45 -8.20
C ALA A 71 12.06 -1.89 -6.79
N ALA A 72 13.21 -2.56 -6.69
CA ALA A 72 13.82 -2.98 -5.43
C ALA A 72 14.23 -1.81 -4.55
N SER A 73 14.64 -0.70 -5.15
CA SER A 73 15.05 0.51 -4.46
C SER A 73 13.87 1.35 -3.99
N THR A 74 12.69 1.22 -4.57
CA THR A 74 11.56 2.08 -4.20
C THR A 74 10.81 1.64 -2.94
N ARG A 75 10.69 2.57 -1.99
CA ARG A 75 9.53 2.89 -1.12
C ARG A 75 8.26 2.01 -1.14
N GLY A 76 8.29 0.71 -0.85
CA GLY A 76 7.05 -0.08 -0.81
C GLY A 76 7.12 -1.47 -0.16
N ALA A 77 6.04 -2.24 -0.33
CA ALA A 77 5.85 -3.52 0.36
C ALA A 77 6.81 -4.61 -0.14
N LEU A 78 7.20 -4.53 -1.42
CA LEU A 78 8.08 -5.49 -2.09
C LEU A 78 9.52 -4.96 -2.25
N SER A 79 9.88 -3.90 -1.54
CA SER A 79 11.19 -3.26 -1.66
C SER A 79 12.26 -3.98 -0.85
N ALA A 80 13.42 -4.22 -1.48
CA ALA A 80 14.61 -4.74 -0.81
C ALA A 80 15.43 -3.64 -0.12
N PHE A 81 15.64 -2.50 -0.77
CA PHE A 81 16.60 -1.48 -0.30
C PHE A 81 15.97 -0.18 0.21
N ARG A 82 14.71 0.13 -0.18
CA ARG A 82 13.91 1.28 0.31
C ARG A 82 14.63 2.65 0.23
N LEU A 83 15.44 2.85 -0.80
CA LEU A 83 16.22 4.06 -1.05
C LEU A 83 15.37 5.20 -1.64
N ILE A 84 14.45 4.89 -2.57
CA ILE A 84 13.71 5.88 -3.37
C ILE A 84 12.30 6.08 -2.81
N ASP A 85 11.89 7.34 -2.57
CA ASP A 85 10.53 7.66 -2.13
C ASP A 85 9.50 7.62 -3.25
N ARG A 86 8.22 7.35 -2.90
CA ARG A 86 7.11 7.24 -3.87
C ARG A 86 6.87 8.50 -4.69
N ARG A 87 7.25 9.68 -4.20
CA ARG A 87 7.14 10.94 -4.94
C ARG A 87 8.12 10.99 -6.10
N VAL A 88 9.36 10.57 -5.84
CA VAL A 88 10.40 10.45 -6.88
C VAL A 88 9.98 9.36 -7.85
N HIS A 89 9.52 8.20 -7.34
CA HIS A 89 9.03 7.10 -8.19
C HIS A 89 7.93 7.54 -9.15
N LYS A 90 6.93 8.28 -8.65
CA LYS A 90 5.81 8.78 -9.46
C LYS A 90 6.27 9.57 -10.68
N VAL A 91 7.36 10.32 -10.58
CA VAL A 91 7.93 11.13 -11.66
C VAL A 91 8.97 10.35 -12.48
N GLY A 92 9.72 9.45 -11.84
CA GLY A 92 10.72 8.62 -12.51
C GLY A 92 10.11 7.52 -13.38
N ASP A 93 8.92 7.02 -13.06
CA ASP A 93 8.26 5.96 -13.83
C ASP A 93 7.97 6.34 -15.29
N PRO A 94 7.34 7.49 -15.58
CA PRO A 94 7.18 7.93 -16.97
C PRO A 94 8.52 8.12 -17.68
N VAL A 95 9.56 8.53 -16.96
CA VAL A 95 10.91 8.64 -17.52
C VAL A 95 11.44 7.27 -17.90
N LEU A 96 11.24 6.24 -17.07
CA LEU A 96 11.57 4.86 -17.41
C LEU A 96 10.82 4.37 -18.65
N VAL A 97 9.51 4.63 -18.73
CA VAL A 97 8.71 4.32 -19.92
C VAL A 97 9.30 4.98 -21.17
N LEU A 98 9.69 6.25 -21.09
CA LEU A 98 10.32 6.95 -22.21
C LEU A 98 11.68 6.35 -22.57
N VAL A 99 12.47 5.92 -21.58
CA VAL A 99 13.74 5.22 -21.80
C VAL A 99 13.51 3.87 -22.49
N GLU A 100 12.49 3.11 -22.11
CA GLU A 100 12.13 1.84 -22.77
C GLU A 100 11.70 2.09 -24.23
N ILE A 101 10.85 3.08 -24.48
CA ILE A 101 10.45 3.46 -25.85
C ILE A 101 11.68 3.87 -26.67
N ALA A 102 12.56 4.71 -26.12
CA ALA A 102 13.78 5.11 -26.79
C ALA A 102 14.69 3.91 -27.07
N ALA A 103 14.83 2.98 -26.13
CA ALA A 103 15.62 1.75 -26.30
C ALA A 103 15.07 0.84 -27.39
N GLY A 104 13.74 0.74 -27.52
CA GLY A 104 13.08 -0.06 -28.55
C GLY A 104 13.12 0.57 -29.95
N LEU A 105 13.10 1.90 -30.05
CA LEU A 105 12.99 2.63 -31.31
C LEU A 105 14.33 3.18 -31.85
N GLN A 106 15.36 3.29 -31.02
CA GLN A 106 16.64 3.87 -31.42
C GLN A 106 17.29 3.07 -32.58
N PRO A 107 17.92 3.74 -33.56
CA PRO A 107 18.57 3.07 -34.69
C PRO A 107 20.08 2.79 -34.54
N TRP A 108 20.76 3.30 -33.50
CA TRP A 108 22.23 3.31 -33.41
C TRP A 108 22.83 2.11 -32.64
N VAL A 109 22.08 1.43 -31.77
CA VAL A 109 22.43 0.16 -31.13
C VAL A 109 21.63 -0.95 -31.78
N SER A 110 22.31 -2.02 -32.17
CA SER A 110 21.67 -3.20 -32.75
C SER A 110 20.78 -3.89 -31.72
N VAL A 111 19.50 -4.02 -32.07
CA VAL A 111 18.50 -4.84 -31.35
C VAL A 111 17.63 -5.49 -32.43
N ASP A 112 17.38 -6.80 -32.33
CA ASP A 112 16.51 -7.51 -33.28
C ASP A 112 15.05 -7.02 -33.17
N ASN A 113 14.29 -7.14 -34.27
CA ASN A 113 12.93 -6.60 -34.34
C ASN A 113 11.97 -7.25 -33.31
N GLY A 114 12.17 -8.53 -32.97
CA GLY A 114 11.36 -9.22 -31.97
C GLY A 114 11.59 -8.62 -30.58
N THR A 115 12.84 -8.45 -30.19
CA THR A 115 13.22 -7.79 -28.93
C THR A 115 12.74 -6.34 -28.88
N ARG A 116 12.87 -5.58 -29.97
CA ARG A 116 12.33 -4.20 -30.05
C ARG A 116 10.83 -4.16 -29.78
N PHE A 117 10.08 -5.05 -30.42
CA PHE A 117 8.64 -5.17 -30.21
C PHE A 117 8.31 -5.49 -28.75
N ILE A 118 9.03 -6.44 -28.13
CA ILE A 118 8.85 -6.79 -26.72
C ILE A 118 9.12 -5.59 -25.81
N ILE A 119 10.22 -4.85 -26.02
CA ILE A 119 10.56 -3.66 -25.24
C ILE A 119 9.43 -2.62 -25.31
N VAL A 120 8.92 -2.32 -26.51
CA VAL A 120 7.84 -1.33 -26.69
C VAL A 120 6.53 -1.83 -26.07
N ALA A 121 6.21 -3.12 -26.18
CA ALA A 121 5.03 -3.71 -25.56
C ALA A 121 5.10 -3.63 -24.03
N ILE A 122 6.26 -3.92 -23.45
CA ILE A 122 6.52 -3.79 -22.01
C ILE A 122 6.39 -2.33 -21.57
N ALA A 123 6.95 -1.38 -22.32
CA ALA A 123 6.80 0.05 -22.04
C ALA A 123 5.32 0.49 -22.02
N ALA A 124 4.50 -0.03 -22.93
CA ALA A 124 3.07 0.25 -22.96
C ALA A 124 2.35 -0.31 -21.71
N VAL A 125 2.67 -1.54 -21.30
CA VAL A 125 2.12 -2.11 -20.06
C VAL A 125 2.56 -1.31 -18.84
N HIS A 126 3.84 -0.93 -18.80
CA HIS A 126 4.42 -0.11 -17.73
C HIS A 126 3.69 1.23 -17.62
N ALA A 127 3.44 1.92 -18.74
CA ALA A 127 2.68 3.18 -18.79
C ALA A 127 1.25 3.04 -18.26
N VAL A 128 0.52 1.98 -18.67
CA VAL A 128 -0.83 1.70 -18.19
C VAL A 128 -0.84 1.46 -16.68
N VAL A 129 0.13 0.70 -16.18
CA VAL A 129 0.22 0.38 -14.76
C VAL A 129 0.60 1.60 -13.94
N TRP A 130 1.52 2.45 -14.42
CA TRP A 130 1.81 3.74 -13.82
C TRP A 130 0.55 4.61 -13.71
N TRP A 131 -0.19 4.77 -14.81
CA TRP A 131 -1.40 5.60 -14.86
C TRP A 131 -2.46 5.15 -13.84
N GLY A 132 -2.66 3.84 -13.75
CA GLY A 132 -3.62 3.20 -12.86
C GLY A 132 -3.21 3.13 -11.38
N SER A 133 -1.99 3.55 -11.02
CA SER A 133 -1.43 3.31 -9.69
C SER A 133 -1.66 4.46 -8.69
N SER A 134 -1.86 4.08 -7.43
CA SER A 134 -1.98 5.01 -6.31
C SER A 134 -0.62 5.25 -5.64
N PHE A 135 -0.11 6.48 -5.75
CA PHE A 135 1.16 6.92 -5.15
C PHE A 135 1.00 7.58 -3.77
N THR A 136 -0.22 7.58 -3.20
CA THR A 136 -0.49 8.24 -1.93
C THR A 136 0.12 7.47 -0.76
N GLN A 137 1.29 7.91 -0.32
CA GLN A 137 1.90 7.47 0.96
C GLN A 137 1.05 7.91 2.17
N ARG A 138 0.19 8.91 1.96
CA ARG A 138 -0.65 9.55 2.98
C ARG A 138 -1.72 8.63 3.55
N GLU A 139 -2.17 7.59 2.86
CA GLU A 139 -3.14 6.65 3.44
C GLU A 139 -2.57 5.91 4.66
N ARG A 140 -1.29 5.53 4.64
CA ARG A 140 -0.66 4.83 5.77
C ARG A 140 -0.30 5.77 6.91
N ARG A 141 0.22 6.97 6.60
CA ARG A 141 0.49 8.01 7.63
C ARG A 141 -0.78 8.61 8.20
N ALA A 142 -1.84 8.81 7.41
CA ALA A 142 -3.13 9.29 7.89
C ALA A 142 -3.88 8.20 8.67
N ARG A 143 -3.80 6.92 8.30
CA ARG A 143 -4.31 5.82 9.14
C ARG A 143 -3.53 5.67 10.45
N ALA A 144 -2.20 5.77 10.39
CA ALA A 144 -1.35 5.76 11.57
C ALA A 144 -1.55 7.00 12.47
N ALA A 145 -1.74 8.19 11.88
CA ALA A 145 -1.99 9.43 12.61
C ALA A 145 -3.46 9.56 13.08
N ALA A 146 -4.41 8.94 12.40
CA ALA A 146 -5.80 8.81 12.85
C ALA A 146 -5.96 7.78 13.98
N GLY A 147 -4.87 7.16 14.44
CA GLY A 147 -4.90 6.22 15.55
C GLY A 147 -5.69 4.96 15.24
N GLU A 148 -5.74 4.52 13.97
CA GLU A 148 -6.07 3.13 13.65
C GLU A 148 -4.77 2.31 13.65
N PRO A 149 -4.35 1.74 14.79
CA PRO A 149 -3.47 0.59 14.74
C PRO A 149 -4.23 -0.50 13.98
N GLY A 150 -3.52 -1.45 13.36
CA GLY A 150 -4.16 -2.62 12.79
C GLY A 150 -4.98 -3.37 13.85
N ASP A 151 -6.26 -3.00 13.97
CA ASP A 151 -7.23 -3.46 14.97
C ASP A 151 -7.70 -4.89 14.66
N ARG A 152 -7.02 -5.63 13.78
CA ARG A 152 -7.36 -7.04 13.56
C ARG A 152 -6.90 -7.87 14.76
N SER A 153 -5.69 -7.64 15.27
CA SER A 153 -5.19 -8.34 16.46
C SER A 153 -5.94 -7.93 17.73
N THR A 154 -6.32 -6.66 17.83
CA THR A 154 -7.06 -6.13 18.98
C THR A 154 -8.54 -6.52 18.93
N GLU A 155 -9.19 -6.56 17.75
CA GLU A 155 -10.51 -7.18 17.60
C GLU A 155 -10.49 -8.68 17.87
N ILE A 156 -9.48 -9.41 17.38
CA ILE A 156 -9.31 -10.83 17.64
C ILE A 156 -9.10 -11.07 19.14
N GLY A 157 -8.28 -10.25 19.82
CA GLY A 157 -8.08 -10.31 21.27
C GLY A 157 -9.36 -10.01 22.06
N LYS A 158 -10.14 -9.00 21.66
CA LYS A 158 -11.44 -8.69 22.29
C LYS A 158 -12.45 -9.82 22.10
N LYS A 159 -12.50 -10.45 20.91
CA LYS A 159 -13.38 -11.58 20.62
C LYS A 159 -12.97 -12.82 21.41
N ALA A 160 -11.67 -13.12 21.48
CA ALA A 160 -11.14 -14.22 22.28
C ALA A 160 -11.42 -14.04 23.78
N GLY A 161 -11.20 -12.84 24.32
CA GLY A 161 -11.50 -12.53 25.73
C GLY A 161 -12.98 -12.68 26.08
N ARG A 162 -13.89 -12.25 25.18
CA ARG A 162 -15.34 -12.44 25.36
C ARG A 162 -15.75 -13.92 25.31
N ALA A 163 -15.16 -14.71 24.42
CA ALA A 163 -15.44 -16.14 24.33
C ALA A 163 -15.01 -16.90 25.60
N VAL A 164 -13.82 -16.61 26.12
CA VAL A 164 -13.33 -17.18 27.39
C VAL A 164 -14.20 -16.75 28.57
N GLY A 165 -14.55 -15.46 28.65
CA GLY A 165 -15.43 -14.94 29.70
C GLY A 165 -16.82 -15.60 29.71
N SER A 166 -17.41 -15.81 28.52
CA SER A 166 -18.68 -16.54 28.39
C SER A 166 -18.55 -18.00 28.84
N GLY A 167 -17.46 -18.68 28.48
CA GLY A 167 -17.20 -20.06 28.91
C GLY A 167 -17.08 -20.21 30.43
N VAL A 168 -16.31 -19.33 31.09
CA VAL A 168 -16.16 -19.34 32.56
C VAL A 168 -17.49 -19.09 33.26
N ASN A 169 -18.28 -18.13 32.77
CA ASN A 169 -19.60 -17.84 33.33
C ASN A 169 -20.59 -19.02 33.16
N MET A 170 -20.55 -19.72 32.04
CA MET A 170 -21.38 -20.92 31.81
C MET A 170 -21.00 -22.06 32.76
N VAL A 171 -19.72 -22.31 32.96
CA VAL A 171 -19.25 -23.35 33.89
C VAL A 171 -19.65 -23.01 35.33
N ARG A 172 -19.47 -21.76 35.75
CA ARG A 172 -19.89 -21.31 37.09
C ARG A 172 -21.40 -21.46 37.29
N LYS A 173 -22.22 -21.12 36.28
CA LYS A 173 -23.68 -21.33 36.32
C LYS A 173 -24.05 -22.82 36.40
N ALA A 174 -23.37 -23.68 35.66
CA ALA A 174 -23.61 -25.12 35.69
C ALA A 174 -23.23 -25.74 37.04
N GLN A 175 -22.13 -25.29 37.66
CA GLN A 175 -21.75 -25.72 39.00
C GLN A 175 -22.75 -25.23 40.06
N ALA A 176 -23.18 -23.97 39.98
CA ALA A 176 -24.21 -23.43 40.89
C ALA A 176 -25.54 -24.21 40.76
N ALA A 177 -25.97 -24.52 39.54
CA ALA A 177 -27.18 -25.32 39.30
C ALA A 177 -27.05 -26.77 39.80
N ARG A 178 -25.85 -27.36 39.77
CA ARG A 178 -25.58 -28.69 40.35
C ARG A 178 -25.54 -28.67 41.88
N ALA A 179 -25.01 -27.60 42.48
CA ALA A 179 -24.98 -27.43 43.93
C ALA A 179 -26.39 -27.22 44.51
N ALA A 180 -27.28 -26.53 43.78
CA ALA A 180 -28.67 -26.32 44.20
C ALA A 180 -29.58 -27.56 44.03
N ARG A 181 -29.08 -28.65 43.44
CA ARG A 181 -29.81 -29.92 43.26
C ARG A 181 -29.36 -31.02 44.23
N ARG A 182 -28.44 -30.70 45.15
CA ARG A 182 -28.08 -31.54 46.29
C ARG A 182 -28.67 -30.94 47.54
#